data_AF-A0A7K3ZZF6-F1
#
_entry.id   AF-A0A7K3ZZF6-F1
#
_cell.length_a   1.000
_cell.length_b   1.000
_cell.length_c   1.000
_cell.angle_alpha   90.00
_cell.angle_beta   90.00
_cell.angle_gamma   90.00
#
_symmetry.space_group_name_H-M   'P 1'
#
loop_
_entity.id
_entity.type
_entity.pdbx_description
1 polymer ?
#
loop_
_entity_poly.entity_id
_entity_poly.type
_entity_poly.pdbx_seq_one_letter_code
_entity_poly.pdbx_strand_id
1 'polypeptide(L)'
;MDSMTGNFKLYIISVVIIVIIGAGFVCASPTSAQSDDRWDILLDRIALGEGTSEDAASQYKYKSGYDVLYGYNKPEDFDSKFSNKSLTEMTIGEIWELQTNMGSKNAVGRYQILSETLFGTEDNGYYGLQDILSLSDDTLFDAETQERLARAL
;
A
#
# COMPACT_ATOMS: atom_id res chain seq x y z
N MET A 1 -74.31 -41.25 5.54
CA MET A 1 -74.61 -39.99 4.83
C MET A 1 -73.58 -39.84 3.75
N ASP A 2 -74.10 -39.74 2.54
CA ASP A 2 -73.47 -39.87 1.24
C ASP A 2 -72.37 -38.84 0.91
N SER A 3 -71.69 -39.17 -0.20
CA SER A 3 -71.22 -38.24 -1.24
C SER A 3 -69.73 -37.87 -1.17
N MET A 4 -68.87 -38.55 -1.92
CA MET A 4 -68.57 -38.37 -3.37
C MET A 4 -67.42 -37.37 -3.62
N THR A 5 -66.30 -37.96 -4.05
CA THR A 5 -65.50 -37.60 -5.24
C THR A 5 -64.99 -36.17 -5.43
N GLY A 6 -63.67 -36.02 -5.53
CA GLY A 6 -63.06 -34.80 -6.03
C GLY A 6 -61.53 -34.87 -6.16
N ASN A 7 -61.07 -35.48 -7.25
CA ASN A 7 -59.68 -35.53 -7.70
C ASN A 7 -58.91 -34.21 -7.53
N PHE A 8 -57.74 -34.22 -6.90
CA PHE A 8 -56.70 -33.24 -7.18
C PHE A 8 -55.38 -33.95 -7.48
N LYS A 9 -55.08 -34.02 -8.79
CA LYS A 9 -53.81 -34.50 -9.32
C LYS A 9 -52.67 -33.67 -8.74
N LEU A 10 -51.73 -34.36 -8.09
CA LEU A 10 -50.41 -33.85 -7.76
C LEU A 10 -49.66 -33.58 -9.07
N TYR A 11 -49.69 -32.34 -9.57
CA TYR A 11 -48.79 -31.92 -10.64
C TYR A 11 -47.41 -31.68 -10.02
N ILE A 12 -46.51 -32.63 -10.25
CA ILE A 12 -45.08 -32.44 -10.06
C ILE A 12 -44.68 -31.32 -11.01
N ILE A 13 -44.51 -30.12 -10.48
CA ILE A 13 -43.87 -29.02 -11.20
C ILE A 13 -42.39 -29.39 -11.23
N SER A 14 -41.98 -30.06 -12.30
CA SER A 14 -40.59 -30.21 -12.68
C SER A 14 -40.01 -28.81 -12.88
N VAL A 15 -39.32 -28.30 -11.85
CA VAL A 15 -38.48 -27.12 -11.98
C VAL A 15 -37.34 -27.52 -12.90
N VAL A 16 -37.44 -27.12 -14.17
CA VAL A 16 -36.35 -27.22 -15.14
C VAL A 16 -35.26 -26.28 -14.65
N ILE A 17 -34.24 -26.83 -14.00
CA ILE A 17 -32.97 -26.13 -13.77
C ILE A 17 -32.32 -25.99 -15.15
N ILE A 18 -32.48 -24.81 -15.76
CA ILE A 18 -31.68 -24.44 -16.92
C ILE A 18 -30.29 -24.10 -16.40
N VAL A 19 -29.37 -25.07 -16.47
CA VAL A 19 -27.94 -24.79 -16.38
C VAL A 19 -27.52 -24.13 -17.68
N ILE A 20 -27.45 -22.81 -17.70
CA ILE A 20 -26.81 -22.08 -18.80
C ILE A 20 -25.30 -22.22 -18.59
N ILE A 21 -24.71 -23.26 -19.20
CA ILE A 21 -23.27 -23.29 -19.48
C ILE A 21 -23.04 -22.29 -20.61
N GLY A 22 -22.97 -21.01 -20.23
CA GLY A 22 -22.47 -19.96 -21.11
C GLY A 22 -20.96 -20.01 -21.05
N ALA A 23 -20.33 -20.69 -22.02
CA ALA A 23 -18.93 -20.49 -22.35
C ALA A 23 -18.76 -19.09 -22.96
N GLY A 24 -18.89 -18.06 -22.13
CA GLY A 24 -18.37 -16.74 -22.39
C GLY A 24 -17.01 -16.67 -21.72
N PHE A 25 -15.94 -16.62 -22.51
CA PHE A 25 -14.69 -16.04 -22.03
C PHE A 25 -14.97 -14.56 -21.74
N VAL A 26 -15.50 -14.28 -20.55
CA VAL A 26 -15.45 -12.94 -19.98
C VAL A 26 -13.98 -12.78 -19.60
N CYS A 27 -13.23 -12.02 -20.39
CA CYS A 27 -12.06 -11.33 -19.86
C CYS A 27 -12.59 -10.36 -18.81
N ALA A 28 -12.83 -10.87 -17.60
CA ALA A 28 -13.06 -10.05 -16.43
C ALA A 28 -11.71 -9.45 -16.10
N SER A 29 -11.41 -8.30 -16.71
CA SER A 29 -10.42 -7.39 -16.16
C SER A 29 -10.79 -7.22 -14.69
N PRO A 30 -9.87 -7.49 -13.73
CA PRO A 30 -10.18 -7.23 -12.34
C PRO A 30 -10.62 -5.77 -12.24
N THR A 31 -11.82 -5.54 -11.73
CA THR A 31 -12.35 -4.21 -11.46
C THR A 31 -11.35 -3.48 -10.56
N SER A 32 -11.05 -2.20 -10.84
CA SER A 32 -10.03 -1.41 -10.12
C SER A 32 -10.14 -1.50 -8.59
N ALA A 33 -11.35 -1.54 -8.05
CA ALA A 33 -11.58 -1.72 -6.62
C ALA A 33 -10.94 -3.02 -6.05
N GLN A 34 -10.97 -4.12 -6.80
CA GLN A 34 -10.39 -5.39 -6.37
C GLN A 34 -8.86 -5.44 -6.55
N SER A 35 -8.27 -4.59 -7.42
CA SER A 35 -6.82 -4.40 -7.44
C SER A 35 -6.35 -3.53 -6.30
N ASP A 36 -7.09 -2.49 -5.94
CA ASP A 36 -6.74 -1.56 -4.88
C ASP A 36 -6.74 -2.29 -3.52
N ASP A 37 -7.78 -3.07 -3.23
CA ASP A 37 -7.86 -3.91 -2.03
C ASP A 37 -6.67 -4.87 -1.86
N ARG A 38 -6.13 -5.41 -2.98
CA ARG A 38 -5.00 -6.34 -2.94
C ARG A 38 -3.68 -5.63 -2.64
N TRP A 39 -3.52 -4.43 -3.15
CA TRP A 39 -2.35 -3.61 -2.86
C TRP A 39 -2.36 -3.17 -1.40
N ASP A 40 -3.50 -2.73 -0.88
CA ASP A 40 -3.58 -2.28 0.52
C ASP A 40 -3.20 -3.41 1.49
N ILE A 41 -3.71 -4.63 1.25
CA ILE A 41 -3.33 -5.82 2.02
C ILE A 41 -1.83 -6.13 1.91
N LEU A 42 -1.25 -5.98 0.72
CA LEU A 42 0.17 -6.24 0.50
C LEU A 42 1.03 -5.19 1.21
N LEU A 43 0.72 -3.91 1.06
CA LEU A 43 1.43 -2.80 1.67
C LEU A 43 1.34 -2.87 3.21
N ASP A 44 0.20 -3.27 3.77
CA ASP A 44 0.09 -3.51 5.21
C ASP A 44 0.98 -4.65 5.69
N ARG A 45 1.11 -5.73 4.90
CA ARG A 45 2.01 -6.83 5.24
C ARG A 45 3.48 -6.43 5.13
N ILE A 46 3.83 -5.59 4.16
CA ILE A 46 5.18 -5.02 4.06
C ILE A 46 5.45 -4.19 5.31
N ALA A 47 4.56 -3.26 5.66
CA ALA A 47 4.70 -2.46 6.88
C ALA A 47 4.82 -3.31 8.15
N LEU A 48 4.05 -4.40 8.25
CA LEU A 48 4.17 -5.34 9.35
C LEU A 48 5.54 -6.04 9.37
N GLY A 49 6.04 -6.47 8.21
CA GLY A 49 7.35 -7.11 8.06
C GLY A 49 8.52 -6.18 8.38
N GLU A 50 8.40 -4.91 7.99
CA GLU A 50 9.38 -3.86 8.28
C GLU A 50 9.28 -3.30 9.71
N GLY A 51 8.26 -3.70 10.48
CA GLY A 51 8.03 -3.21 11.84
C GLY A 51 7.52 -1.77 11.91
N THR A 52 6.96 -1.27 10.81
CA THR A 52 6.47 0.11 10.64
C THR A 52 4.95 0.19 10.57
N SER A 53 4.23 -0.88 10.89
CA SER A 53 2.77 -0.83 11.01
C SER A 53 2.33 0.21 12.05
N GLU A 54 1.10 0.71 11.96
CA GLU A 54 0.59 1.72 12.91
C GLU A 54 0.71 1.24 14.37
N ASP A 55 0.38 -0.03 14.62
CA ASP A 55 0.51 -0.65 15.94
C ASP A 55 1.97 -0.65 16.42
N ALA A 56 2.92 -0.99 15.55
CA ALA A 56 4.34 -0.97 15.90
C ALA A 56 4.84 0.46 16.13
N ALA A 57 4.53 1.39 15.23
CA ALA A 57 4.89 2.80 15.33
C ALA A 57 4.39 3.43 16.64
N SER A 58 3.15 3.13 17.03
CA SER A 58 2.55 3.63 18.27
C SER A 58 3.29 3.15 19.52
N GLN A 59 3.83 1.92 19.53
CA GLN A 59 4.63 1.39 20.65
C GLN A 59 5.92 2.19 20.86
N TYR A 60 6.46 2.77 19.78
CA TYR A 60 7.62 3.65 19.79
C TYR A 60 7.26 5.14 19.81
N LYS A 61 5.99 5.48 20.10
CA LYS A 61 5.47 6.85 20.24
C LYS A 61 5.49 7.67 18.94
N TYR A 62 5.51 7.01 17.79
CA TYR A 62 5.24 7.66 16.52
C TYR A 62 3.74 7.87 16.34
N LYS A 63 3.38 8.93 15.63
CA LYS A 63 1.97 9.21 15.27
C LYS A 63 1.48 8.29 14.16
N SER A 64 2.39 7.89 13.27
CA SER A 64 2.07 7.00 12.17
C SER A 64 3.27 6.15 11.74
N GLY A 65 2.98 4.98 11.16
CA GLY A 65 3.94 4.13 10.46
C GLY A 65 4.73 4.84 9.35
N TYR A 66 4.13 5.84 8.70
CA TYR A 66 4.78 6.63 7.64
C TYR A 66 5.90 7.55 8.15
N ASP A 67 6.04 7.73 9.47
CA ASP A 67 7.04 8.59 10.09
C ASP A 67 8.25 7.82 10.64
N VAL A 68 8.30 6.50 10.47
CA VAL A 68 9.33 5.65 11.09
C VAL A 68 10.64 5.71 10.29
N LEU A 69 11.74 6.06 10.95
CA LEU A 69 13.10 5.89 10.41
C LEU A 69 13.69 4.58 10.90
N TYR A 70 14.69 4.08 10.18
CA TYR A 70 15.48 2.93 10.61
C TYR A 70 15.89 3.03 12.09
N GLY A 71 15.58 1.98 12.86
CA GLY A 71 15.89 1.91 14.30
C GLY A 71 15.05 2.83 15.18
N TYR A 72 13.93 3.37 14.66
CA TYR A 72 13.04 4.30 15.36
C TYR A 72 13.73 5.60 15.82
N ASN A 73 14.80 6.00 15.13
CA ASN A 73 15.44 7.30 15.31
C ASN A 73 14.54 8.44 14.80
N LYS A 74 14.76 9.64 15.28
CA LYS A 74 14.07 10.84 14.79
C LYS A 74 14.93 11.58 13.77
N PRO A 75 14.32 12.37 12.86
CA PRO A 75 15.10 13.19 11.94
C PRO A 75 16.10 14.14 12.63
N GLU A 76 15.71 14.68 13.79
CA GLU A 76 16.55 15.57 14.58
C GLU A 76 17.79 14.91 15.20
N ASP A 77 17.83 13.57 15.26
CA ASP A 77 19.01 12.82 15.67
C ASP A 77 20.12 12.85 14.61
N PHE A 78 19.77 13.18 13.36
CA PHE A 78 20.69 13.27 12.22
C PHE A 78 20.96 14.70 11.78
N ASP A 79 19.97 15.59 11.88
CA ASP A 79 20.15 17.01 11.60
C ASP A 79 19.16 17.87 12.40
N SER A 80 19.69 18.77 13.24
CA SER A 80 18.89 19.67 14.08
C SER A 80 17.94 20.59 13.31
N LYS A 81 18.18 20.83 12.01
CA LYS A 81 17.26 21.62 11.17
C LYS A 81 15.88 20.97 11.03
N PHE A 82 15.78 19.66 11.24
CA PHE A 82 14.54 18.90 11.19
C PHE A 82 13.86 18.74 12.56
N SER A 83 14.23 19.55 13.56
CA SER A 83 13.65 19.42 14.89
C SER A 83 12.13 19.60 14.87
N ASN A 84 11.45 18.67 15.55
CA ASN A 84 9.98 18.56 15.62
C ASN A 84 9.27 18.29 14.28
N LYS A 85 9.99 17.95 13.22
CA LYS A 85 9.40 17.63 11.90
C LYS A 85 9.27 16.11 11.74
N SER A 86 8.12 15.64 11.26
CA SER A 86 7.92 14.23 10.89
C SER A 86 8.29 14.00 9.42
N LEU A 87 8.51 12.73 9.02
CA LEU A 87 8.83 12.42 7.61
C LEU A 87 7.71 12.85 6.66
N THR A 88 6.45 12.67 7.09
CA THR A 88 5.27 13.07 6.32
C THR A 88 5.13 14.58 6.10
N GLU A 89 5.88 15.39 6.84
CA GLU A 89 5.94 16.85 6.67
C GLU A 89 7.13 17.29 5.81
N MET A 90 8.04 16.37 5.45
CA MET A 90 9.24 16.65 4.65
C MET A 90 9.00 16.53 3.17
N THR A 91 9.73 17.30 2.37
CA THR A 91 9.75 17.12 0.92
C THR A 91 10.74 16.03 0.50
N ILE A 92 10.62 15.52 -0.73
CA ILE A 92 11.57 14.55 -1.30
C ILE A 92 13.01 15.06 -1.24
N GLY A 93 13.24 16.36 -1.49
CA GLY A 93 14.56 16.98 -1.34
C GLY A 93 15.07 16.96 0.11
N GLU A 94 14.20 17.20 1.10
CA GLU A 94 14.58 17.08 2.51
C GLU A 94 14.84 15.62 2.92
N ILE A 95 14.10 14.66 2.35
CA ILE A 95 14.36 13.23 2.55
C ILE A 95 15.73 12.83 2.00
N TRP A 96 16.14 13.37 0.84
CA TRP A 96 17.48 13.15 0.30
C TRP A 96 18.56 13.63 1.25
N GLU A 97 18.43 14.87 1.76
CA GLU A 97 19.37 15.43 2.73
C GLU A 97 19.43 14.60 4.02
N LEU A 98 18.26 14.19 4.54
CA LEU A 98 18.17 13.35 5.73
C LEU A 98 18.85 11.99 5.52
N GLN A 99 18.51 11.28 4.44
CA GLN A 99 19.08 9.97 4.13
C GLN A 99 20.59 10.03 3.87
N THR A 100 21.07 11.13 3.29
CA THR A 100 22.51 11.40 3.13
C THR A 100 23.20 11.49 4.50
N ASN A 101 22.61 12.20 5.46
CA ASN A 101 23.15 12.32 6.82
C ASN A 101 23.07 11.01 7.62
N MET A 102 22.09 10.14 7.33
CA MET A 102 21.96 8.81 7.95
C MET A 102 23.04 7.82 7.47
N GLY A 103 23.67 8.06 6.32
CA GLY A 103 24.69 7.19 5.74
C GLY A 103 24.14 5.81 5.35
N SER A 104 24.78 4.73 5.77
CA SER A 104 24.44 3.37 5.32
C SER A 104 23.16 2.78 5.92
N LYS A 105 22.52 3.46 6.87
CA LYS A 105 21.30 3.02 7.56
C LYS A 105 20.16 3.99 7.26
N ASN A 106 19.90 4.22 5.97
CA ASN A 106 19.05 5.31 5.50
C ASN A 106 17.62 4.90 5.13
N ALA A 107 17.13 3.74 5.58
CA ALA A 107 15.75 3.36 5.32
C ALA A 107 14.76 4.29 6.06
N VAL A 108 13.73 4.77 5.34
CA VAL A 108 12.74 5.71 5.87
C VAL A 108 11.31 5.34 5.48
N GLY A 109 10.36 5.78 6.31
CA GLY A 109 8.93 5.69 6.06
C GLY A 109 8.33 4.31 6.31
N ARG A 110 7.04 4.18 6.00
CA ARG A 110 6.25 2.97 6.24
C ARG A 110 6.81 1.75 5.50
N TYR A 111 7.50 1.97 4.38
CA TYR A 111 8.03 0.90 3.54
C TYR A 111 9.55 0.80 3.57
N GLN A 112 10.20 1.49 4.52
CA GLN A 112 11.65 1.45 4.73
C GLN A 112 12.45 1.64 3.43
N ILE A 113 12.07 2.67 2.66
CA ILE A 113 12.64 2.95 1.34
C ILE A 113 14.08 3.44 1.51
N LEU A 114 15.01 2.82 0.80
CA LEU A 114 16.43 3.18 0.82
C LEU A 114 16.71 4.37 -0.13
N SER A 115 17.76 5.13 0.17
CA SER A 115 18.17 6.28 -0.65
C SER A 115 18.49 5.87 -2.09
N GLU A 116 19.21 4.76 -2.28
CA GLU A 116 19.55 4.23 -3.60
C GLU A 116 18.32 3.79 -4.41
N THR A 117 17.25 3.39 -3.73
CA THR A 117 15.98 3.03 -4.38
C THR A 117 15.18 4.27 -4.75
N LEU A 118 15.14 5.27 -3.86
CA LEU A 118 14.39 6.50 -4.07
C LEU A 118 15.04 7.41 -5.12
N PHE A 119 16.36 7.57 -5.06
CA PHE A 119 17.12 8.53 -5.87
C PHE A 119 17.99 7.87 -6.94
N GLY A 120 18.14 6.56 -6.92
CA GLY A 120 19.02 5.82 -7.84
C GLY A 120 20.49 5.84 -7.40
N THR A 121 21.32 5.14 -8.17
CA THR A 121 22.77 5.16 -8.05
C THR A 121 23.40 5.44 -9.42
N GLU A 122 24.65 5.92 -9.42
CA GLU A 122 25.43 6.09 -10.66
C GLU A 122 25.59 4.76 -11.42
N ASP A 123 25.61 3.63 -10.70
CA ASP A 123 25.83 2.28 -11.26
C ASP A 123 24.58 1.70 -11.97
N ASN A 124 23.38 2.19 -11.67
CA ASN A 124 22.11 1.66 -12.20
C ASN A 124 21.40 2.58 -13.22
N GLY A 125 22.10 3.60 -13.75
CA GLY A 125 21.59 4.43 -14.86
C GLY A 125 20.75 5.64 -14.43
N TYR A 126 21.06 6.25 -13.28
CA TYR A 126 20.59 7.57 -12.81
C TYR A 126 19.10 7.73 -12.47
N TYR A 127 18.24 6.72 -12.58
CA TYR A 127 16.80 6.90 -12.33
C TYR A 127 16.30 6.08 -11.13
N GLY A 128 16.10 6.76 -10.00
CA GLY A 128 15.38 6.22 -8.85
C GLY A 128 13.87 6.29 -9.01
N LEU A 129 13.13 5.85 -7.99
CA LEU A 129 11.66 5.96 -7.96
C LEU A 129 11.18 7.41 -8.13
N GLN A 130 11.94 8.39 -7.63
CA GLN A 130 11.62 9.81 -7.81
C GLN A 130 11.46 10.14 -9.31
N ASP A 131 12.42 9.73 -10.14
CA ASP A 131 12.41 10.02 -11.57
C ASP A 131 11.37 9.18 -12.31
N ILE A 132 11.27 7.89 -11.98
CA ILE A 132 10.30 6.96 -12.58
C ILE A 132 8.87 7.49 -12.40
N LEU A 133 8.56 8.09 -11.25
CA LEU A 133 7.25 8.65 -10.94
C LEU A 133 7.14 10.15 -11.22
N SER A 134 8.20 10.79 -11.74
CA SER A 134 8.27 12.22 -12.02
C SER A 134 7.89 13.10 -10.82
N LEU A 135 8.41 12.75 -9.64
CA LEU A 135 8.22 13.53 -8.41
C LEU A 135 9.27 14.64 -8.34
N SER A 136 8.85 15.87 -8.04
CA SER A 136 9.77 16.97 -7.81
C SER A 136 10.35 16.93 -6.40
N ASP A 137 11.48 17.62 -6.18
CA ASP A 137 12.09 17.78 -4.85
C ASP A 137 11.14 18.44 -3.84
N ASP A 138 10.19 19.26 -4.31
CA ASP A 138 9.16 19.93 -3.51
C ASP A 138 7.96 19.05 -3.16
N THR A 139 7.88 17.83 -3.71
CA THR A 139 6.79 16.90 -3.40
C THR A 139 6.90 16.45 -1.94
N LEU A 140 5.81 16.47 -1.18
CA LEU A 140 5.80 15.97 0.19
C LEU A 140 5.99 14.44 0.21
N PHE A 141 6.75 13.95 1.18
CA PHE A 141 6.91 12.52 1.47
C PHE A 141 5.79 12.01 2.39
N ASP A 142 4.57 12.42 2.09
CA ASP A 142 3.36 12.07 2.84
C ASP A 142 2.93 10.61 2.60
N ALA A 143 1.84 10.19 3.25
CA ALA A 143 1.33 8.83 3.16
C ALA A 143 0.99 8.42 1.71
N GLU A 144 0.34 9.31 0.96
CA GLU A 144 -0.03 9.05 -0.44
C GLU A 144 1.22 8.87 -1.31
N THR A 145 2.23 9.71 -1.13
CA THR A 145 3.48 9.64 -1.88
C THR A 145 4.26 8.37 -1.54
N GLN A 146 4.34 8.00 -0.26
CA GLN A 146 4.97 6.76 0.17
C GLN A 146 4.25 5.52 -0.40
N GLU A 147 2.92 5.52 -0.47
CA GLU A 147 2.17 4.44 -1.10
C GLU A 147 2.43 4.36 -2.61
N ARG A 148 2.46 5.51 -3.30
CA ARG A 148 2.77 5.56 -4.73
C ARG A 148 4.18 5.02 -5.01
N LEU A 149 5.16 5.38 -4.19
CA LEU A 149 6.52 4.85 -4.26
C LEU A 149 6.54 3.34 -4.02
N ALA A 150 5.85 2.84 -3.00
CA ALA A 150 5.85 1.41 -2.68
C ALA A 150 5.13 0.55 -3.73
N ARG A 151 4.11 1.07 -4.40
CA ARG A 151 3.43 0.39 -5.51
C ARG A 151 4.30 0.31 -6.78
N ALA A 152 5.37 1.11 -6.85
CA ALA A 152 6.31 1.15 -7.96
C ALA A 152 7.58 0.31 -7.75
N LEU A 153 7.71 -0.34 -6.57
CA LEU A 153 8.73 -1.35 -6.26
C LEU A 153 8.37 -2.72 -6.84
#